data_AF-A0A8S3YSZ7-F1
#
_entry.id   AF-A0A8S3YSZ7-F1
#
_cell.length_a   1.000
_cell.length_b   1.000
_cell.length_c   1.000
_cell.angle_alpha   90.00
_cell.angle_beta   90.00
_cell.angle_gamma   90.00
#
_symmetry.space_group_name_H-M   'P 1'
#
loop_
_entity.id
_entity.type
_entity.pdbx_description
1 polymer ?
#
loop_
_entity_poly.entity_id
_entity_poly.type
_entity_poly.pdbx_seq_one_letter_code
_entity_poly.pdbx_strand_id
1 'polypeptide(L)'
;MIFVALISWGRMQDKQDEIKTAVTVLDDNKDEHNYVYLICVVTGWSASSATSSNVFINLKGSWFQSENHVLQDPNRYLFRSGAENWFMLTTEDDIGDLMAVVVWTDFSGAYPSWYVVTQSLA
;
A
#
# COMPACT_ATOMS: atom_id res chain seq x y z
N MET A 1 32.47 22.48 4.18
CA MET A 1 31.10 22.98 3.96
C MET A 1 30.24 22.00 3.17
N ILE A 2 30.66 21.48 2.01
CA ILE A 2 29.89 20.48 1.22
C ILE A 2 29.62 19.17 1.98
N PHE A 3 30.61 18.61 2.70
CA PHE A 3 30.43 17.36 3.43
C PHE A 3 29.35 17.44 4.53
N VAL A 4 29.26 18.57 5.24
CA VAL A 4 28.23 18.77 6.28
C VAL A 4 26.84 18.91 5.65
N ALA A 5 26.73 19.55 4.48
CA ALA A 5 25.46 19.63 3.75
C ALA A 5 24.99 18.26 3.25
N LEU A 6 25.89 17.45 2.68
CA LEU A 6 25.58 16.08 2.25
C LEU A 6 25.19 15.17 3.41
N ILE A 7 25.89 15.27 4.55
CA ILE A 7 25.55 14.50 5.76
C ILE A 7 24.18 14.94 6.30
N SER A 8 23.92 16.24 6.40
CA SER A 8 22.61 16.75 6.86
C SER A 8 21.47 16.37 5.91
N TRP A 9 21.71 16.39 4.59
CA TRP A 9 20.72 15.96 3.59
C TRP A 9 20.48 14.45 3.64
N GLY A 10 21.54 13.64 3.75
CA GLY A 10 21.46 12.20 3.93
C GLY A 10 20.63 11.83 5.15
N ARG A 11 20.87 12.47 6.31
CA ARG A 11 20.07 12.26 7.53
C ARG A 11 18.60 12.64 7.37
N MET A 12 18.30 13.65 6.55
CA MET A 12 16.92 14.02 6.26
C MET A 12 16.24 13.02 5.33
N GLN A 13 17.00 12.39 4.41
CA GLN A 13 16.50 11.29 3.59
C GLN A 13 16.31 10.00 4.39
N ASP A 14 17.25 9.63 5.27
CA ASP A 14 17.12 8.46 6.14
C ASP A 14 15.82 8.51 6.97
N LYS A 15 15.52 9.69 7.56
CA LYS A 15 14.26 9.90 8.29
C LYS A 15 13.03 9.79 7.41
N GLN A 16 13.11 10.19 6.14
CA GLN A 16 11.99 10.05 5.21
C GLN A 16 11.80 8.60 4.78
N ASP A 17 12.85 7.80 4.69
CA ASP A 17 12.78 6.40 4.28
C ASP A 17 12.22 5.51 5.40
N GLU A 18 12.54 5.81 6.66
CA GLU A 18 11.92 5.17 7.83
C GLU A 18 10.39 5.40 7.86
N ILE A 19 9.93 6.60 7.51
CA ILE A 19 8.50 6.91 7.41
C ILE A 19 7.85 6.22 6.20
N LYS A 20 8.59 6.01 5.10
CA LYS A 20 8.05 5.35 3.90
C LYS A 20 7.86 3.84 4.07
N THR A 21 8.65 3.19 4.92
CA THR A 21 8.60 1.72 5.13
C THR A 21 7.64 1.28 6.24
N ALA A 22 6.97 2.22 6.91
CA ALA A 22 5.97 1.88 7.93
C ALA A 22 4.83 1.03 7.34
N VAL A 23 4.38 0.03 8.10
CA VAL A 23 3.18 -0.76 7.80
C VAL A 23 1.96 0.06 8.22
N THR A 24 1.05 0.28 7.29
CA THR A 24 -0.24 0.93 7.56
C THR A 24 -1.23 -0.14 8.04
N VAL A 25 -1.74 0.02 9.25
CA VAL A 25 -2.91 -0.75 9.71
C VAL A 25 -4.15 -0.07 9.16
N LEU A 26 -5.01 -0.82 8.47
CA LEU A 26 -6.21 -0.25 7.87
C LEU A 26 -7.27 0.09 8.95
N ASP A 27 -7.94 1.23 8.77
CA ASP A 27 -8.92 1.76 9.73
C ASP A 27 -10.20 0.89 9.83
N ASP A 28 -10.47 0.06 8.82
CA ASP A 28 -11.62 -0.83 8.76
C ASP A 28 -11.37 -2.22 9.37
N ASN A 29 -10.18 -2.44 9.91
CA ASN A 29 -9.86 -3.66 10.66
C ASN A 29 -10.70 -3.76 11.94
N LYS A 30 -11.28 -4.93 12.19
CA LYS A 30 -12.08 -5.21 13.38
C LYS A 30 -11.28 -6.08 14.35
N ASP A 31 -11.35 -5.78 15.64
CA ASP A 31 -10.66 -6.58 16.69
C ASP A 31 -11.16 -8.03 16.77
N GLU A 32 -12.35 -8.31 16.22
CA GLU A 32 -12.97 -9.64 16.18
C GLU A 32 -12.40 -10.54 15.07
N HIS A 33 -11.72 -9.96 14.09
CA HIS A 33 -11.10 -10.69 12.99
C HIS A 33 -9.84 -11.41 13.47
N ASN A 34 -9.76 -12.72 13.23
CA ASN A 34 -8.65 -13.55 13.72
C ASN A 34 -7.56 -13.79 12.68
N TYR A 35 -7.79 -13.40 11.43
CA TYR A 35 -6.87 -13.62 10.32
C TYR A 35 -6.29 -12.30 9.84
N VAL A 36 -4.96 -12.24 9.72
CA VAL A 36 -4.22 -11.02 9.37
C VAL A 36 -3.43 -11.29 8.09
N TYR A 37 -3.59 -10.42 7.10
CA TYR A 37 -2.84 -10.49 5.84
C TYR A 37 -2.00 -9.23 5.67
N LEU A 38 -0.74 -9.44 5.31
CA LEU A 38 0.20 -8.36 4.99
C LEU A 38 0.27 -8.22 3.46
N ILE A 39 -0.14 -7.05 2.96
CA ILE A 39 -0.12 -6.73 1.54
C ILE A 39 0.97 -5.71 1.27
N CYS A 40 1.77 -5.98 0.24
CA CYS A 40 2.70 -5.01 -0.32
C CYS A 40 2.20 -4.54 -1.68
N VAL A 41 2.03 -3.24 -1.84
CA VAL A 41 1.71 -2.61 -3.12
C VAL A 41 2.92 -1.84 -3.61
N VAL A 42 3.46 -2.28 -4.74
CA VAL A 42 4.60 -1.62 -5.41
C VAL A 42 4.09 -0.77 -6.56
N THR A 43 4.30 0.53 -6.47
CA THR A 43 3.95 1.47 -7.54
C THR A 43 5.15 1.62 -8.48
N GLY A 44 4.92 1.50 -9.79
CA GLY A 44 6.02 1.52 -10.76
C GLY A 44 6.74 2.86 -10.85
N TRP A 45 7.92 2.82 -11.46
CA TRP A 45 8.81 3.97 -11.59
C TRP A 45 8.59 4.68 -12.93
N SER A 46 7.53 5.49 -13.04
CA SER A 46 7.38 6.45 -14.14
C SER A 46 6.75 7.76 -13.64
N ALA A 47 6.99 8.86 -14.35
CA ALA A 47 6.59 10.21 -13.97
C ALA A 47 5.06 10.36 -13.79
N SER A 48 4.27 9.48 -14.38
CA SER A 48 2.80 9.44 -14.30
C SER A 48 2.25 8.18 -13.61
N SER A 49 3.11 7.42 -12.92
CA SER A 49 2.70 6.18 -12.23
C SER A 49 2.06 6.41 -10.88
N ALA A 50 2.27 7.58 -10.28
CA ALA A 50 1.69 7.92 -8.99
C ALA A 50 0.18 8.19 -9.15
N THR A 51 -0.60 7.77 -8.16
CA THR A 51 -2.03 8.06 -8.13
C THR A 51 -2.41 8.91 -6.93
N SER A 52 -3.33 9.84 -7.12
CA SER A 52 -4.01 10.57 -6.05
C SER A 52 -5.41 10.03 -5.76
N SER A 53 -5.84 8.98 -6.48
CA SER A 53 -7.17 8.38 -6.31
C SER A 53 -7.20 7.51 -5.06
N ASN A 54 -8.41 7.27 -4.56
CA ASN A 54 -8.61 6.25 -3.53
C ASN A 54 -8.38 4.88 -4.17
N VAL A 55 -7.56 4.06 -3.52
CA VAL A 55 -7.25 2.69 -3.94
C VAL A 55 -7.98 1.74 -3.03
N PHE A 56 -8.67 0.78 -3.64
CA PHE A 56 -9.44 -0.24 -2.95
C PHE A 56 -8.89 -1.62 -3.27
N ILE A 57 -8.98 -2.54 -2.32
CA ILE A 57 -8.52 -3.90 -2.46
C ILE A 57 -9.56 -4.91 -1.95
N ASN A 58 -9.60 -6.06 -2.61
CA ASN A 58 -10.40 -7.21 -2.20
C ASN A 58 -9.59 -8.49 -2.42
N LEU A 59 -9.53 -9.34 -1.40
CA LEU A 59 -8.89 -10.64 -1.45
C LEU A 59 -9.93 -11.72 -1.74
N LYS A 60 -9.65 -12.55 -2.74
CA LYS A 60 -10.45 -13.73 -3.08
C LYS A 60 -9.61 -14.97 -2.87
N GLY A 61 -9.97 -15.78 -1.88
CA GLY A 61 -9.38 -17.08 -1.68
C GLY A 61 -10.33 -18.22 -2.03
N SER A 62 -9.87 -19.44 -1.81
CA SER A 62 -10.62 -20.67 -2.12
C SER A 62 -11.78 -20.93 -1.15
N TRP A 63 -11.70 -20.41 0.07
CA TRP A 63 -12.71 -20.63 1.12
C TRP A 63 -13.51 -19.38 1.46
N PHE A 64 -12.86 -18.21 1.47
CA PHE A 64 -13.48 -16.95 1.84
C PHE A 64 -13.03 -15.81 0.93
N GLN A 65 -13.88 -14.80 0.79
CA GLN A 65 -13.61 -13.55 0.10
C GLN A 65 -13.72 -12.41 1.12
N SER A 66 -12.69 -11.57 1.21
CA SER A 66 -12.67 -10.44 2.14
C SER A 66 -13.72 -9.40 1.80
N GLU A 67 -13.95 -8.45 2.72
CA GLU A 67 -14.65 -7.22 2.41
C GLU A 67 -13.79 -6.32 1.50
N ASN A 68 -14.36 -5.20 1.05
CA ASN A 68 -13.61 -4.21 0.27
C ASN A 68 -12.88 -3.28 1.24
N HIS A 69 -11.56 -3.27 1.18
CA HIS A 69 -10.73 -2.44 2.03
C HIS A 69 -10.24 -1.20 1.28
N VAL A 70 -10.20 -0.06 1.98
CA VAL A 70 -9.62 1.18 1.44
C VAL A 70 -8.17 1.28 1.87
N LEU A 71 -7.26 1.37 0.92
CA LEU A 71 -5.84 1.52 1.20
C LEU A 71 -5.50 3.00 1.43
N GLN A 72 -5.66 3.45 2.66
CA GLN A 72 -5.45 4.84 3.05
C GLN A 72 -4.59 4.93 4.32
N ASP A 73 -3.76 5.99 4.38
CA ASP A 73 -3.00 6.35 5.56
C ASP A 73 -3.11 7.87 5.74
N PRO A 74 -3.76 8.38 6.81
CA PRO A 74 -3.95 9.82 6.99
C PRO A 74 -2.63 10.57 7.22
N ASN A 75 -1.57 9.87 7.62
CA ASN A 75 -0.28 10.48 7.96
C ASN A 75 0.75 10.37 6.82
N ARG A 76 0.46 9.59 5.78
CA ARG A 76 1.43 9.27 4.71
C ARG A 76 0.81 9.42 3.33
N TYR A 77 1.64 9.93 2.42
CA TYR A 77 1.30 9.96 1.01
C TYR A 77 1.65 8.62 0.37
N LEU A 78 0.63 7.83 0.09
CA LEU A 78 0.73 6.51 -0.53
C LEU A 78 0.87 6.60 -2.05
N PHE A 79 1.21 5.47 -2.68
CA PHE A 79 1.21 5.24 -4.13
C PHE A 79 2.02 6.26 -4.95
N ARG A 80 3.14 6.71 -4.41
CA ARG A 80 4.10 7.54 -5.15
C ARG A 80 4.88 6.69 -6.15
N SER A 81 5.38 7.32 -7.21
CA SER A 81 6.22 6.64 -8.20
C SER A 81 7.43 5.97 -7.53
N GLY A 82 7.62 4.67 -7.77
CA GLY A 82 8.66 3.86 -7.16
C GLY A 82 8.47 3.56 -5.66
N ALA A 83 7.32 3.88 -5.07
CA ALA A 83 7.07 3.61 -3.66
C ALA A 83 6.58 2.18 -3.44
N GLU A 84 6.99 1.65 -2.29
CA GLU A 84 6.54 0.40 -1.71
C GLU A 84 5.69 0.73 -0.48
N ASN A 85 4.43 0.29 -0.49
CA ASN A 85 3.50 0.55 0.61
C ASN A 85 2.98 -0.75 1.18
N TRP A 86 3.17 -0.93 2.48
CA TRP A 86 2.77 -2.11 3.24
C TRP A 86 1.48 -1.84 3.99
N PHE A 87 0.53 -2.76 3.89
CA PHE A 87 -0.79 -2.67 4.52
C PHE A 87 -1.09 -3.94 5.29
N MET A 88 -1.59 -3.78 6.51
CA MET A 88 -2.09 -4.87 7.33
C MET A 88 -3.62 -4.84 7.31
N LEU A 89 -4.22 -5.87 6.72
CA LEU A 89 -5.68 -6.06 6.75
C LEU A 89 -6.04 -7.28 7.60
N THR A 90 -7.29 -7.31 8.03
CA THR A 90 -7.86 -8.38 8.83
C THR A 90 -9.12 -8.92 8.17
N THR A 91 -9.35 -10.22 8.28
CA THR A 91 -10.58 -10.86 7.79
C THR A 91 -11.23 -11.70 8.89
N GLU A 92 -12.55 -11.85 8.79
CA GLU A 92 -13.36 -12.66 9.70
C GLU A 92 -12.92 -14.12 9.70
N ASP A 93 -12.70 -14.69 8.51
CA ASP A 93 -12.30 -16.07 8.28
C ASP A 93 -11.06 -16.18 7.38
N ASP A 94 -10.45 -17.36 7.39
CA ASP A 94 -9.34 -17.69 6.50
C ASP A 94 -9.79 -17.69 5.03
N ILE A 95 -9.13 -16.89 4.19
CA ILE A 95 -9.37 -16.90 2.74
C ILE A 95 -8.99 -18.25 2.12
N GLY A 96 -8.12 -19.03 2.76
CA GLY A 96 -7.55 -20.26 2.20
C GLY A 96 -6.49 -19.93 1.15
N ASP A 97 -6.46 -20.70 0.07
CA ASP A 97 -5.52 -20.46 -1.03
C ASP A 97 -5.92 -19.18 -1.78
N LEU A 98 -5.01 -18.21 -1.84
CA LEU A 98 -5.24 -16.95 -2.54
C LEU A 98 -5.45 -17.20 -4.04
N MET A 99 -6.68 -16.98 -4.53
CA MET A 99 -7.05 -17.19 -5.93
C MET A 99 -6.91 -15.90 -6.75
N ALA A 100 -7.28 -14.76 -6.18
CA ALA A 100 -7.16 -13.47 -6.83
C ALA A 100 -7.06 -12.32 -5.83
N VAL A 101 -6.32 -11.28 -6.23
CA VAL A 101 -6.32 -9.97 -5.59
C VAL A 101 -6.95 -8.99 -6.57
N VAL A 102 -8.07 -8.40 -6.18
CA VAL A 102 -8.75 -7.39 -7.01
C VAL A 102 -8.41 -6.03 -6.44
N VAL A 103 -7.84 -5.17 -7.29
CA VAL A 103 -7.49 -3.79 -6.92
C VAL A 103 -8.14 -2.86 -7.91
N TRP A 104 -8.78 -1.80 -7.42
CA TRP A 104 -9.41 -0.79 -8.26
C TRP A 104 -9.27 0.59 -7.66
N THR A 105 -9.51 1.62 -8.48
CA THR A 105 -9.53 3.01 -8.05
C THR A 105 -10.88 3.63 -8.38
N ASP A 106 -11.24 4.68 -7.66
CA ASP A 106 -12.44 5.48 -7.96
C ASP A 106 -12.19 6.57 -9.02
N PHE A 107 -10.99 6.62 -9.60
CA PHE A 107 -10.53 7.68 -10.52
C PHE A 107 -10.71 9.10 -9.97
N SER A 108 -10.79 9.27 -8.66
CA SER A 108 -10.88 10.59 -8.02
C SER A 108 -9.53 11.30 -7.97
N GLY A 109 -9.55 12.60 -7.65
CA GLY A 109 -8.33 13.41 -7.49
C GLY A 109 -7.80 14.02 -8.79
N ALA A 110 -6.66 14.71 -8.68
CA ALA A 110 -6.08 15.48 -9.79
C ALA A 110 -5.29 14.63 -10.79
N TYR A 111 -4.81 13.44 -10.37
CA TYR A 111 -3.99 12.54 -11.16
C TYR A 111 -4.51 11.10 -11.03
N PRO A 112 -5.53 10.72 -11.83
CA PRO A 112 -6.24 9.44 -11.67
C PRO A 112 -5.53 8.24 -12.32
N SER A 113 -4.51 8.48 -13.14
CA SER A 113 -3.75 7.40 -13.78
C SER A 113 -2.90 6.67 -12.74
N TRP A 114 -2.99 5.34 -12.70
CA TRP A 114 -2.18 4.52 -11.81
C TRP A 114 -1.51 3.38 -12.56
N TYR A 115 -0.22 3.18 -12.33
CA TYR A 115 0.53 2.05 -12.88
C TYR A 115 1.05 1.18 -11.74
N VAL A 116 0.42 0.02 -11.59
CA VAL A 116 0.75 -0.99 -10.57
C VAL A 116 1.75 -1.98 -11.16
N VAL A 117 2.84 -2.24 -10.43
CA VAL A 117 3.72 -3.36 -10.77
C VAL A 117 3.22 -4.56 -9.99
N THR A 118 2.53 -5.47 -10.66
CA THR A 118 2.11 -6.73 -10.05
C THR A 118 3.32 -7.64 -9.85
N GLN A 119 3.67 -7.95 -8.60
CA GLN A 119 4.59 -9.03 -8.28
C GLN A 119 3.80 -10.15 -7.58
N SER A 120 3.65 -11.30 -8.24
CA SER A 120 3.20 -12.52 -7.58
C SER A 120 4.43 -13.16 -6.93
N LEU A 121 4.50 -13.19 -5.60
CA LEU A 121 5.46 -14.04 -4.90
C LEU A 121 4.95 -15.48 -4.97
N ALA A 122 5.74 -16.35 -5.62
CA ALA A 122 5.49 -17.78 -5.77
C ALA A 122 5.90 -18.54 -4.51
#